data_AF-I2Q4N3-F1
#
_entry.id   AF-I2Q4N3-F1
#
_cell.length_a   1.000
_cell.length_b   1.000
_cell.length_c   1.000
_cell.angle_alpha   90.00
_cell.angle_beta   90.00
_cell.angle_gamma   90.00
#
_symmetry.space_group_name_H-M   'P 1'
#
loop_
_entity.id
_entity.type
_entity.pdbx_description
1 polymer ?
#
loop_
_entity_poly.entity_id
_entity_poly.type
_entity_poly.pdbx_seq_one_letter_code
_entity_poly.pdbx_strand_id
1 'polypeptide(L)'
;MADTGNPGTFLLFSDVHFDPFADPSLVPALAASDVSAWKGILASSSQTAYATYGSDSNYPLFESALDDMAARAGDVSTILYPGDILGHDFPQDYAALTGDTSQAGLDAFAQKTVAFFVQEVDSRFPDAMVLVADGNCDTDNMSGSIGARPGDPYLTDTAPVIAQAFFNNDTDRAAFASTYAAGGYYAVEPDGPTGLKYVVLNDNLWISQYDDPAAGAVELSWFASELAESAQNFQKVWVVGHIPVGANASSVVASYDQTGQIAYSGNLDDGFNAAFVGLELAYDATIRATFTGHTHDDDFRLLTDGSGAASLQRIAPAISPVFGNNPGYQVYSFDPQTFSLIDETTYTLDLQSSSPAWSKEYAYTETYGQTLATPQEWQAAYAGILTNPATQAAYIDHLGQGASTEFPVTAANLPAYLATPGFVLPATYNATAAALAG
;
A
#
# COMPACT_ATOMS: atom_id res chain seq x y z
N MET A 1 10.89 -36.27 2.90
CA MET A 1 11.70 -35.20 2.29
C MET A 1 10.73 -34.46 1.40
N ALA A 2 10.25 -33.30 1.86
CA ALA A 2 9.36 -32.48 1.06
C ALA A 2 10.14 -32.04 -0.19
N ASP A 3 9.51 -32.18 -1.33
CA ASP A 3 9.99 -31.63 -2.59
C ASP A 3 10.09 -30.12 -2.39
N THR A 4 11.30 -29.60 -2.18
CA THR A 4 11.54 -28.15 -2.08
C THR A 4 11.45 -27.61 -3.50
N GLY A 5 10.22 -27.48 -4.00
CA GLY A 5 9.96 -26.69 -5.20
C GLY A 5 10.59 -25.31 -5.04
N ASN A 6 10.95 -24.68 -6.15
CA ASN A 6 11.44 -23.31 -6.12
C ASN A 6 10.39 -22.42 -5.41
N PRO A 7 10.82 -21.49 -4.53
CA PRO A 7 9.91 -20.51 -3.94
C PRO A 7 9.09 -19.80 -5.01
N GLY A 8 7.82 -19.51 -4.70
CA GLY A 8 7.04 -18.57 -5.49
C GLY A 8 7.52 -17.15 -5.25
N THR A 9 7.30 -16.26 -6.21
CA THR A 9 7.65 -14.83 -6.11
C THR A 9 6.49 -13.95 -6.53
N PHE A 10 6.34 -12.80 -5.87
CA PHE A 10 5.38 -11.77 -6.24
C PHE A 10 5.97 -10.38 -6.03
N LEU A 11 5.37 -9.39 -6.68
CA LEU A 11 5.74 -7.98 -6.58
C LEU A 11 4.76 -7.25 -5.67
N LEU A 12 5.27 -6.33 -4.85
CA LEU A 12 4.48 -5.39 -4.04
C LEU A 12 4.98 -3.98 -4.33
N PHE A 13 4.09 -3.11 -4.80
CA PHE A 13 4.33 -1.67 -4.92
C PHE A 13 3.02 -0.93 -4.66
N SER A 14 3.11 0.31 -4.21
CA SER A 14 1.95 1.08 -3.72
C SER A 14 2.19 2.59 -3.91
N ASP A 15 1.15 3.39 -3.66
CA ASP A 15 1.24 4.85 -3.49
C ASP A 15 2.02 5.48 -4.64
N VAL A 16 1.61 5.14 -5.87
CA VAL A 16 2.24 5.68 -7.07
C VAL A 16 1.93 7.14 -7.19
N HIS A 17 0.69 7.53 -6.87
CA HIS A 17 0.23 8.91 -7.02
C HIS A 17 0.66 9.47 -8.37
N PHE A 18 0.21 8.83 -9.45
CA PHE A 18 0.57 9.27 -10.78
C PHE A 18 0.01 10.67 -11.04
N ASP A 19 0.89 11.61 -11.32
CA ASP A 19 0.57 13.01 -11.53
C ASP A 19 0.52 13.35 -13.04
N PRO A 20 -0.67 13.35 -13.67
CA PRO A 20 -0.83 13.80 -15.06
C PRO A 20 -0.70 15.33 -15.20
N PHE A 21 -0.60 16.08 -14.11
CA PHE A 21 -0.49 17.53 -14.04
C PHE A 21 0.96 18.04 -13.94
N ALA A 22 1.93 17.15 -13.67
CA ALA A 22 3.35 17.45 -13.49
C ALA A 22 3.94 18.35 -14.60
N ASP A 23 3.46 18.21 -15.84
CA ASP A 23 3.65 19.20 -16.90
C ASP A 23 2.33 19.94 -17.21
N PRO A 24 2.09 21.11 -16.61
CA PRO A 24 0.87 21.89 -16.81
C PRO A 24 0.59 22.24 -18.26
N SER A 25 1.63 22.27 -19.12
CA SER A 25 1.46 22.60 -20.54
C SER A 25 0.79 21.48 -21.34
N LEU A 26 0.79 20.25 -20.83
CA LEU A 26 0.20 19.08 -21.48
C LEU A 26 -1.25 18.82 -21.06
N VAL A 27 -1.67 19.32 -19.90
CA VAL A 27 -2.98 19.03 -19.29
C VAL A 27 -4.16 19.34 -20.23
N PRO A 28 -4.22 20.48 -20.94
CA PRO A 28 -5.30 20.72 -21.89
C PRO A 28 -5.39 19.66 -23.01
N ALA A 29 -4.24 19.12 -23.45
CA ALA A 29 -4.20 18.08 -24.47
C ALA A 29 -4.63 16.71 -23.89
N LEU A 30 -4.22 16.38 -22.67
CA LEU A 30 -4.64 15.16 -21.96
C LEU A 30 -6.15 15.16 -21.75
N ALA A 31 -6.71 16.28 -21.26
CA ALA A 31 -8.15 16.42 -21.00
C ALA A 31 -8.98 16.25 -22.29
N ALA A 32 -8.51 16.85 -23.40
CA ALA A 32 -9.20 16.81 -24.68
C ALA A 32 -9.04 15.48 -25.45
N SER A 33 -8.07 14.64 -25.09
CA SER A 33 -7.73 13.42 -25.83
C SER A 33 -8.29 12.16 -25.17
N ASP A 34 -8.46 11.12 -25.99
CA ASP A 34 -8.67 9.76 -25.50
C ASP A 34 -7.40 9.24 -24.81
N VAL A 35 -7.55 8.33 -23.84
CA VAL A 35 -6.44 7.77 -23.06
C VAL A 35 -5.38 7.09 -23.95
N SER A 36 -5.77 6.53 -25.10
CA SER A 36 -4.84 5.91 -26.05
C SER A 36 -3.80 6.88 -26.63
N ALA A 37 -4.02 8.20 -26.54
CA ALA A 37 -3.05 9.21 -26.96
C ALA A 37 -2.12 9.67 -25.82
N TRP A 38 -2.44 9.36 -24.56
CA TRP A 38 -1.76 9.92 -23.39
C TRP A 38 -0.27 9.58 -23.37
N LYS A 39 0.12 8.34 -23.68
CA LYS A 39 1.53 7.94 -23.74
C LYS A 39 2.34 8.84 -24.66
N GLY A 40 1.81 9.14 -25.85
CA GLY A 40 2.47 10.01 -26.82
C GLY A 40 2.51 11.48 -26.38
N ILE A 41 1.46 11.95 -25.70
CA ILE A 41 1.40 13.32 -25.17
C ILE A 41 2.41 13.49 -24.02
N LEU A 42 2.38 12.60 -23.04
CA LEU A 42 3.28 12.63 -21.87
C LEU A 42 4.76 12.49 -22.29
N ALA A 43 5.05 11.59 -23.23
CA ALA A 43 6.39 11.43 -23.80
C ALA A 43 6.89 12.65 -24.60
N SER A 44 6.00 13.61 -24.93
CA SER A 44 6.39 14.86 -25.59
C SER A 44 6.82 15.96 -24.61
N SER A 45 6.69 15.72 -23.30
CA SER A 45 7.11 16.68 -22.28
C SER A 45 8.59 17.06 -22.42
N SER A 46 8.88 18.32 -22.16
CA SER A 46 10.26 18.79 -22.00
C SER A 46 10.84 18.46 -20.61
N GLN A 47 10.00 18.05 -19.67
CA GLN A 47 10.39 17.63 -18.33
C GLN A 47 10.76 16.15 -18.35
N THR A 48 12.06 15.86 -18.45
CA THR A 48 12.57 14.49 -18.55
C THR A 48 13.23 13.99 -17.27
N ALA A 49 13.31 14.82 -16.24
CA ALA A 49 13.82 14.44 -14.93
C ALA A 49 12.75 13.69 -14.12
N TYR A 50 13.17 12.85 -13.19
CA TYR A 50 12.27 12.27 -12.20
C TYR A 50 11.66 13.35 -11.30
N ALA A 51 10.52 13.03 -10.69
CA ALA A 51 9.91 13.87 -9.67
C ALA A 51 10.90 14.15 -8.52
N THR A 52 10.77 15.31 -7.90
CA THR A 52 11.56 15.71 -6.74
C THR A 52 10.77 15.49 -5.46
N TYR A 53 11.44 15.44 -4.31
CA TYR A 53 10.77 15.47 -3.01
C TYR A 53 9.77 16.63 -2.92
N GLY A 54 8.60 16.36 -2.31
CA GLY A 54 7.50 17.32 -2.26
C GLY A 54 6.59 17.32 -3.51
N SER A 55 6.76 16.36 -4.42
CA SER A 55 5.91 16.22 -5.61
C SER A 55 5.57 14.76 -5.86
N ASP A 56 4.38 14.53 -6.42
CA ASP A 56 3.91 13.22 -6.83
C ASP A 56 4.63 12.67 -8.06
N SER A 57 4.36 11.41 -8.41
CA SER A 57 5.08 10.70 -9.47
C SER A 57 4.75 11.25 -10.84
N ASN A 58 5.71 11.98 -11.42
CA ASN A 58 5.63 12.38 -12.82
C ASN A 58 5.81 11.18 -13.77
N TYR A 59 5.47 11.38 -15.05
CA TYR A 59 5.54 10.32 -16.07
C TYR A 59 6.92 9.64 -16.20
N PRO A 60 8.07 10.36 -16.23
CA PRO A 60 9.39 9.72 -16.22
C PRO A 60 9.64 8.79 -15.03
N LEU A 61 9.21 9.16 -13.82
CA LEU A 61 9.39 8.33 -12.63
C LEU A 61 8.50 7.09 -12.70
N PHE A 62 7.23 7.25 -13.07
CA PHE A 62 6.28 6.14 -13.20
C PHE A 62 6.76 5.08 -14.21
N GLU A 63 7.16 5.51 -15.41
CA GLU A 63 7.70 4.59 -16.43
C GLU A 63 8.98 3.89 -15.96
N SER A 64 9.87 4.63 -15.30
CA SER A 64 11.14 4.08 -14.78
C SER A 64 10.91 3.01 -13.71
N ALA A 65 9.94 3.22 -12.82
CA ALA A 65 9.55 2.23 -11.81
C ALA A 65 9.03 0.94 -12.49
N LEU A 66 8.08 1.07 -13.42
CA LEU A 66 7.53 -0.09 -14.14
C LEU A 66 8.61 -0.86 -14.93
N ASP A 67 9.48 -0.14 -15.62
CA ASP A 67 10.54 -0.73 -16.43
C ASP A 67 11.59 -1.47 -15.56
N ASP A 68 11.96 -0.93 -14.39
CA ASP A 68 12.87 -1.63 -13.46
C ASP A 68 12.20 -2.84 -12.81
N MET A 69 10.94 -2.72 -12.37
CA MET A 69 10.17 -3.85 -11.83
C MET A 69 10.06 -4.97 -12.88
N ALA A 70 9.75 -4.66 -14.13
CA ALA A 70 9.67 -5.64 -15.22
C ALA A 70 11.03 -6.29 -15.52
N ALA A 71 12.13 -5.53 -15.44
CA ALA A 71 13.46 -6.07 -15.66
C ALA A 71 13.91 -7.05 -14.57
N ARG A 72 13.41 -6.91 -13.34
CA ARG A 72 13.79 -7.76 -12.19
C ARG A 72 12.82 -8.89 -11.89
N ALA A 73 11.53 -8.63 -12.10
CA ALA A 73 10.43 -9.47 -11.66
C ALA A 73 9.34 -9.59 -12.74
N GLY A 74 9.67 -9.43 -14.03
CA GLY A 74 8.72 -9.48 -15.14
C GLY A 74 8.04 -10.83 -15.36
N ASP A 75 8.48 -11.90 -14.69
CA ASP A 75 7.89 -13.25 -14.75
C ASP A 75 7.03 -13.60 -13.53
N VAL A 76 6.75 -12.65 -12.64
CA VAL A 76 5.82 -12.87 -11.52
C VAL A 76 4.40 -13.10 -12.04
N SER A 77 3.69 -14.04 -11.40
CA SER A 77 2.29 -14.33 -11.72
C SER A 77 1.31 -13.46 -10.92
N THR A 78 1.79 -12.79 -9.88
CA THR A 78 0.97 -12.01 -8.94
C THR A 78 1.67 -10.72 -8.57
N ILE A 79 0.89 -9.64 -8.55
CA ILE A 79 1.27 -8.31 -8.06
C ILE A 79 0.25 -7.89 -7.02
N LEU A 80 0.71 -7.38 -5.89
CA LEU A 80 -0.13 -6.73 -4.90
C LEU A 80 0.05 -5.22 -5.04
N TYR A 81 -1.06 -4.47 -5.14
CA TYR A 81 -1.07 -3.02 -5.25
C TYR A 81 -2.00 -2.40 -4.18
N PRO A 82 -1.47 -2.08 -2.99
CA PRO A 82 -2.18 -1.38 -1.91
C PRO A 82 -2.60 0.08 -2.20
N GLY A 83 -3.20 0.37 -3.36
CA GLY A 83 -3.92 1.64 -3.60
C GLY A 83 -3.08 2.89 -3.86
N ASP A 84 -3.79 4.02 -4.00
CA ASP A 84 -3.27 5.36 -4.30
C ASP A 84 -2.60 5.47 -5.68
N ILE A 85 -3.42 5.27 -6.71
CA ILE A 85 -3.13 5.55 -8.11
C ILE A 85 -3.12 7.06 -8.37
N LEU A 86 -4.11 7.80 -7.87
CA LEU A 86 -4.23 9.25 -8.15
C LEU A 86 -3.32 10.10 -7.25
N GLY A 87 -2.84 11.21 -7.81
CA GLY A 87 -2.06 12.21 -7.08
C GLY A 87 -2.85 12.95 -5.99
N HIS A 88 -2.11 13.55 -5.07
CA HIS A 88 -2.62 14.50 -4.10
C HIS A 88 -3.23 15.73 -4.81
N ASP A 89 -4.21 16.38 -4.17
CA ASP A 89 -4.85 17.60 -4.69
C ASP A 89 -5.46 17.49 -6.10
N PHE A 90 -5.76 16.26 -6.55
CA PHE A 90 -6.24 15.97 -7.91
C PHE A 90 -7.45 16.84 -8.37
N PRO A 91 -8.53 17.04 -7.57
CA PRO A 91 -9.60 17.98 -7.94
C PRO A 91 -9.13 19.41 -8.14
N GLN A 92 -8.26 19.88 -7.26
CA GLN A 92 -7.76 21.25 -7.21
C GLN A 92 -6.93 21.53 -8.45
N ASP A 93 -6.02 20.62 -8.78
CA ASP A 93 -5.15 20.72 -9.95
C ASP A 93 -5.93 20.56 -11.26
N TYR A 94 -6.89 19.62 -11.32
CA TYR A 94 -7.80 19.52 -12.46
C TYR A 94 -8.53 20.84 -12.73
N ALA A 95 -9.17 21.41 -11.70
CA ALA A 95 -9.92 22.65 -11.83
C ALA A 95 -9.02 23.84 -12.20
N ALA A 96 -7.83 23.93 -11.59
CA ALA A 96 -6.88 25.01 -11.84
C ALA A 96 -6.30 24.98 -13.25
N LEU A 97 -5.99 23.79 -13.79
CA LEU A 97 -5.26 23.63 -15.04
C LEU A 97 -6.17 23.44 -16.26
N THR A 98 -7.39 22.94 -16.08
CA THR A 98 -8.37 22.81 -17.16
C THR A 98 -9.38 23.97 -17.20
N GLY A 99 -9.63 24.60 -16.05
CA GLY A 99 -10.71 25.57 -15.87
C GLY A 99 -12.11 24.95 -15.77
N ASP A 100 -12.22 23.61 -15.81
CA ASP A 100 -13.47 22.89 -15.61
C ASP A 100 -13.65 22.54 -14.13
N THR A 101 -14.74 23.02 -13.54
CA THR A 101 -15.09 22.76 -12.13
C THR A 101 -16.28 21.81 -12.00
N SER A 102 -16.62 21.07 -13.06
CA SER A 102 -17.73 20.12 -13.05
C SER A 102 -17.27 18.75 -12.51
N GLN A 103 -18.11 18.12 -11.69
CA GLN A 103 -17.84 16.77 -11.19
C GLN A 103 -17.68 15.76 -12.34
N ALA A 104 -18.55 15.82 -13.35
CA ALA A 104 -18.49 14.92 -14.50
C ALA A 104 -17.18 15.03 -15.30
N GLY A 105 -16.60 16.23 -15.39
CA GLY A 105 -15.30 16.42 -16.04
C GLY A 105 -14.15 15.84 -15.21
N LEU A 106 -14.19 16.08 -13.90
CA LEU A 106 -13.24 15.53 -12.94
C LEU A 106 -13.28 13.99 -12.92
N ASP A 107 -14.48 13.39 -12.83
CA ASP A 107 -14.70 11.93 -12.87
C ASP A 107 -14.13 11.34 -14.16
N ALA A 108 -14.44 11.96 -15.31
CA ALA A 108 -13.95 11.50 -16.61
C ALA A 108 -12.43 11.63 -16.75
N PHE A 109 -11.82 12.65 -16.14
CA PHE A 109 -10.37 12.82 -16.16
C PHE A 109 -9.68 11.82 -15.23
N ALA A 110 -10.21 11.61 -14.02
CA ALA A 110 -9.74 10.59 -13.08
C ALA A 110 -9.83 9.18 -13.71
N GLN A 111 -10.95 8.85 -14.37
CA GLN A 111 -11.12 7.58 -15.07
C GLN A 111 -10.05 7.37 -16.16
N LYS A 112 -9.70 8.43 -16.92
CA LYS A 112 -8.61 8.36 -17.91
C LYS A 112 -7.25 8.15 -17.24
N THR A 113 -6.98 8.80 -16.11
CA THR A 113 -5.75 8.62 -15.34
C THR A 113 -5.61 7.17 -14.86
N VAL A 114 -6.66 6.61 -14.25
CA VAL A 114 -6.67 5.19 -13.84
C VAL A 114 -6.51 4.26 -15.04
N ALA A 115 -7.24 4.52 -16.14
CA ALA A 115 -7.10 3.70 -17.35
C ALA A 115 -5.68 3.75 -17.93
N PHE A 116 -5.01 4.91 -17.89
CA PHE A 116 -3.63 5.05 -18.31
C PHE A 116 -2.69 4.24 -17.40
N PHE A 117 -2.80 4.42 -16.09
CA PHE A 117 -2.04 3.66 -15.10
C PHE A 117 -2.18 2.14 -15.32
N VAL A 118 -3.42 1.65 -15.42
CA VAL A 118 -3.72 0.23 -15.63
C VAL A 118 -3.10 -0.29 -16.93
N GLN A 119 -3.21 0.47 -18.03
CA GLN A 119 -2.62 0.08 -19.32
C GLN A 119 -1.09 0.03 -19.27
N GLU A 120 -0.45 0.96 -18.58
CA GLU A 120 1.01 0.98 -18.45
C GLU A 120 1.51 -0.20 -17.61
N VAL A 121 0.83 -0.55 -16.51
CA VAL A 121 1.12 -1.76 -15.71
C VAL A 121 0.91 -3.03 -16.53
N ASP A 122 -0.25 -3.20 -17.16
CA ASP A 122 -0.60 -4.36 -17.99
C ASP A 122 0.40 -4.57 -19.14
N SER A 123 0.89 -3.48 -19.75
CA SER A 123 1.87 -3.59 -20.84
C SER A 123 3.22 -4.18 -20.42
N ARG A 124 3.59 -4.08 -19.14
CA ARG A 124 4.81 -4.69 -18.58
C ARG A 124 4.55 -6.08 -17.98
N PHE A 125 3.35 -6.30 -17.44
CA PHE A 125 2.98 -7.53 -16.73
C PHE A 125 1.67 -8.16 -17.27
N PRO A 126 1.59 -8.47 -18.57
CA PRO A 126 0.33 -8.86 -19.22
C PRO A 126 -0.22 -10.22 -18.77
N ASP A 127 0.61 -11.03 -18.13
CA ASP A 127 0.25 -12.37 -17.64
C ASP A 127 0.07 -12.39 -16.10
N ALA A 128 0.37 -11.30 -15.39
CA ALA A 128 0.27 -11.24 -13.95
C ALA A 128 -1.16 -10.88 -13.50
N MET A 129 -1.65 -11.53 -12.45
CA MET A 129 -2.83 -11.04 -11.73
C MET A 129 -2.41 -9.89 -10.82
N VAL A 130 -3.09 -8.74 -10.92
CA VAL A 130 -2.81 -7.57 -10.07
C VAL A 130 -3.98 -7.34 -9.11
N LEU A 131 -3.69 -7.45 -7.82
CA LEU A 131 -4.67 -7.24 -6.75
C LEU A 131 -4.57 -5.80 -6.27
N VAL A 132 -5.47 -4.97 -6.79
CA VAL A 132 -5.57 -3.55 -6.48
C VAL A 132 -6.56 -3.31 -5.34
N ALA A 133 -6.10 -2.69 -4.26
CA ALA A 133 -6.95 -2.04 -3.26
C ALA A 133 -7.21 -0.58 -3.66
N ASP A 134 -8.25 0.02 -3.11
CA ASP A 134 -8.53 1.45 -3.29
C ASP A 134 -7.81 2.27 -2.21
N GLY A 135 -7.07 3.31 -2.63
CA GLY A 135 -6.43 4.21 -1.69
C GLY A 135 -7.26 5.45 -1.38
N ASN A 136 -6.89 6.23 -0.36
CA ASN A 136 -7.70 7.40 0.00
C ASN A 136 -7.66 8.50 -1.07
N CYS A 137 -6.54 8.65 -1.78
CA CYS A 137 -6.40 9.66 -2.85
C CYS A 137 -7.12 9.27 -4.14
N ASP A 138 -7.41 7.98 -4.34
CA ASP A 138 -8.11 7.48 -5.52
C ASP A 138 -9.54 8.04 -5.67
N THR A 139 -10.10 8.54 -4.58
CA THR A 139 -11.47 9.05 -4.49
C THR A 139 -11.59 10.36 -3.72
N ASP A 140 -10.45 11.00 -3.45
CA ASP A 140 -10.40 12.43 -3.15
C ASP A 140 -10.89 13.29 -4.34
N ASN A 141 -11.20 12.67 -5.49
CA ASN A 141 -11.88 13.25 -6.65
C ASN A 141 -13.29 13.83 -6.35
N MET A 142 -13.80 13.70 -5.12
CA MET A 142 -14.98 14.43 -4.64
C MET A 142 -14.60 15.42 -3.54
N SER A 143 -14.92 16.71 -3.75
CA SER A 143 -14.60 17.78 -2.80
C SER A 143 -15.09 17.48 -1.38
N GLY A 144 -14.17 17.20 -0.47
CA GLY A 144 -14.46 16.91 0.94
C GLY A 144 -14.87 15.46 1.23
N SER A 145 -14.69 14.55 0.27
CA SER A 145 -14.68 13.11 0.53
C SER A 145 -13.29 12.67 0.97
N ILE A 146 -13.23 11.49 1.60
CA ILE A 146 -12.01 10.76 1.93
C ILE A 146 -12.32 9.31 1.60
N GLY A 147 -11.67 8.76 0.59
CA GLY A 147 -11.82 7.35 0.20
C GLY A 147 -13.16 6.96 -0.44
N ALA A 148 -13.17 5.81 -1.14
CA ALA A 148 -14.31 5.43 -1.97
C ALA A 148 -15.47 4.96 -1.11
N ARG A 149 -16.66 5.48 -1.42
CA ARG A 149 -17.89 5.08 -0.74
C ARG A 149 -18.59 3.96 -1.50
N PRO A 150 -19.41 3.13 -0.84
CA PRO A 150 -20.27 2.20 -1.55
C PRO A 150 -21.17 2.94 -2.55
N GLY A 151 -21.09 2.55 -3.83
CA GLY A 151 -21.81 3.18 -4.93
C GLY A 151 -21.19 4.46 -5.48
N ASP A 152 -19.96 4.80 -5.10
CA ASP A 152 -19.20 5.89 -5.71
C ASP A 152 -19.00 5.63 -7.23
N PRO A 153 -19.27 6.62 -8.10
CA PRO A 153 -19.03 6.51 -9.54
C PRO A 153 -17.61 6.04 -9.88
N TYR A 154 -16.60 6.49 -9.11
CA TYR A 154 -15.21 6.06 -9.32
C TYR A 154 -15.09 4.55 -9.39
N LEU A 155 -15.62 3.83 -8.40
CA LEU A 155 -15.57 2.37 -8.32
C LEU A 155 -16.24 1.73 -9.54
N THR A 156 -17.41 2.24 -9.93
CA THR A 156 -18.15 1.68 -11.08
C THR A 156 -17.48 1.97 -12.42
N ASP A 157 -16.81 3.11 -12.54
CA ASP A 157 -16.22 3.60 -13.78
C ASP A 157 -14.82 3.01 -14.03
N THR A 158 -14.07 2.67 -12.98
CA THR A 158 -12.74 2.05 -13.06
C THR A 158 -12.80 0.52 -13.10
N ALA A 159 -13.84 -0.11 -12.54
CA ALA A 159 -13.98 -1.56 -12.50
C ALA A 159 -13.78 -2.26 -13.87
N PRO A 160 -14.34 -1.78 -15.00
CA PRO A 160 -14.20 -2.49 -16.27
C PRO A 160 -12.76 -2.54 -16.78
N VAL A 161 -12.00 -1.45 -16.66
CA VAL A 161 -10.61 -1.39 -17.14
C VAL A 161 -9.69 -2.22 -16.24
N ILE A 162 -9.89 -2.14 -14.92
CA ILE A 162 -9.16 -2.95 -13.94
C ILE A 162 -9.45 -4.44 -14.16
N ALA A 163 -10.72 -4.84 -14.22
CA ALA A 163 -11.12 -6.23 -14.41
C ALA A 163 -10.49 -6.85 -15.66
N GLN A 164 -10.51 -6.09 -16.77
CA GLN A 164 -10.05 -6.58 -18.06
C GLN A 164 -8.53 -6.77 -18.11
N ALA A 165 -7.77 -5.87 -17.49
CA ALA A 165 -6.31 -5.91 -17.49
C ALA A 165 -5.76 -6.85 -16.41
N PHE A 166 -6.25 -6.75 -15.18
CA PHE A 166 -5.59 -7.34 -14.02
C PHE A 166 -6.04 -8.75 -13.66
N PHE A 167 -7.05 -9.30 -14.36
CA PHE A 167 -7.54 -10.65 -14.12
C PHE A 167 -7.61 -11.45 -15.43
N ASN A 168 -7.01 -12.64 -15.39
CA ASN A 168 -6.73 -13.46 -16.58
C ASN A 168 -7.83 -14.44 -16.97
N ASN A 169 -8.89 -14.57 -16.17
CA ASN A 169 -10.01 -15.46 -16.45
C ASN A 169 -11.36 -14.84 -16.05
N ASP A 170 -12.44 -15.37 -16.64
CA ASP A 170 -13.79 -14.82 -16.45
C ASP A 170 -14.33 -15.01 -15.02
N THR A 171 -13.85 -16.02 -14.29
CA THR A 171 -14.27 -16.28 -12.91
C THR A 171 -13.77 -15.19 -11.97
N ASP A 172 -12.47 -14.88 -12.02
CA ASP A 172 -11.87 -13.85 -11.16
C ASP A 172 -12.35 -12.46 -11.56
N ARG A 173 -12.54 -12.19 -12.86
CA ARG A 173 -13.16 -10.95 -13.35
C ARG A 173 -14.56 -10.75 -12.79
N ALA A 174 -15.37 -11.81 -12.77
CA ALA A 174 -16.72 -11.75 -12.24
C ALA A 174 -16.73 -11.58 -10.72
N ALA A 175 -15.82 -12.28 -10.01
CA ALA A 175 -15.66 -12.15 -8.56
C ALA A 175 -15.28 -10.72 -8.17
N PHE A 176 -14.24 -10.15 -8.80
CA PHE A 176 -13.82 -8.76 -8.63
C PHE A 176 -14.98 -7.79 -8.91
N ALA A 177 -15.59 -7.86 -10.09
CA ALA A 177 -16.63 -6.92 -10.50
C ALA A 177 -17.91 -7.01 -9.65
N SER A 178 -18.15 -8.15 -8.97
CA SER A 178 -19.37 -8.36 -8.20
C SER A 178 -19.46 -7.48 -6.95
N THR A 179 -18.34 -7.17 -6.31
CA THR A 179 -18.30 -6.40 -5.06
C THR A 179 -17.46 -5.14 -5.16
N TYR A 180 -16.40 -5.09 -5.99
CA TYR A 180 -15.56 -3.90 -6.12
C TYR A 180 -16.37 -2.68 -6.57
N ALA A 181 -17.16 -2.81 -7.64
CA ALA A 181 -18.00 -1.71 -8.14
C ALA A 181 -19.07 -1.25 -7.12
N ALA A 182 -19.42 -2.09 -6.14
CA ALA A 182 -20.44 -1.78 -5.14
C ALA A 182 -19.85 -1.20 -3.85
N GLY A 183 -18.64 -1.57 -3.46
CA GLY A 183 -18.08 -1.25 -2.14
C GLY A 183 -16.56 -1.10 -2.05
N GLY A 184 -15.82 -1.30 -3.15
CA GLY A 184 -14.35 -1.15 -3.18
C GLY A 184 -13.56 -2.37 -2.67
N TYR A 185 -14.23 -3.36 -2.10
CA TYR A 185 -13.62 -4.60 -1.60
C TYR A 185 -14.05 -5.83 -2.42
N TYR A 186 -13.24 -6.88 -2.43
CA TYR A 186 -13.51 -8.13 -3.15
C TYR A 186 -12.63 -9.27 -2.66
N ALA A 187 -13.00 -10.50 -3.03
CA ALA A 187 -12.15 -11.66 -2.82
C ALA A 187 -12.04 -12.50 -4.09
N VAL A 188 -10.86 -13.09 -4.30
CA VAL A 188 -10.59 -14.03 -5.40
C VAL A 188 -9.83 -15.25 -4.88
N GLU A 189 -10.06 -16.40 -5.50
CA GLU A 189 -9.47 -17.69 -5.09
C GLU A 189 -8.88 -18.42 -6.31
N PRO A 190 -7.81 -17.89 -6.91
CA PRO A 190 -7.26 -18.44 -8.16
C PRO A 190 -6.71 -19.87 -8.00
N ASP A 191 -6.33 -20.27 -6.79
CA ASP A 191 -5.87 -21.62 -6.45
C ASP A 191 -7.02 -22.58 -6.08
N GLY A 192 -8.27 -22.12 -6.21
CA GLY A 192 -9.48 -22.87 -5.90
C GLY A 192 -9.82 -22.93 -4.40
N PRO A 193 -10.84 -23.73 -4.04
CA PRO A 193 -11.55 -23.64 -2.76
C PRO A 193 -10.75 -24.16 -1.56
N THR A 194 -9.53 -24.65 -1.76
CA THR A 194 -8.63 -25.14 -0.69
C THR A 194 -7.23 -24.53 -0.79
N GLY A 195 -7.02 -23.56 -1.70
CA GLY A 195 -5.74 -22.90 -1.95
C GLY A 195 -5.59 -21.57 -1.22
N LEU A 196 -4.82 -20.66 -1.82
CA LEU A 196 -4.73 -19.28 -1.38
C LEU A 196 -5.93 -18.48 -1.89
N LYS A 197 -6.56 -17.75 -0.97
CA LYS A 197 -7.58 -16.75 -1.22
C LYS A 197 -7.00 -15.37 -0.95
N TYR A 198 -7.29 -14.43 -1.82
CA TYR A 198 -6.96 -13.04 -1.61
C TYR A 198 -8.21 -12.30 -1.18
N VAL A 199 -8.11 -11.55 -0.09
CA VAL A 199 -9.19 -10.68 0.41
C VAL A 199 -8.68 -9.26 0.34
N VAL A 200 -9.29 -8.47 -0.53
CA VAL A 200 -8.93 -7.08 -0.78
C VAL A 200 -9.98 -6.18 -0.15
N LEU A 201 -9.54 -5.28 0.72
CA LEU A 201 -10.37 -4.42 1.56
C LEU A 201 -10.44 -3.00 0.99
N ASN A 202 -11.52 -2.31 1.34
CA ASN A 202 -11.66 -0.86 1.25
C ASN A 202 -11.61 -0.27 2.67
N ASP A 203 -10.43 -0.31 3.27
CA ASP A 203 -10.21 0.17 4.64
C ASP A 203 -10.32 1.69 4.79
N ASN A 204 -10.55 2.43 3.69
CA ASN A 204 -11.00 3.82 3.74
C ASN A 204 -12.30 3.99 4.56
N LEU A 205 -13.19 2.99 4.52
CA LEU A 205 -14.45 3.00 5.28
C LEU A 205 -14.24 2.97 6.80
N TRP A 206 -13.00 2.77 7.25
CA TRP A 206 -12.62 2.69 8.66
C TRP A 206 -11.76 3.88 9.11
N ILE A 207 -11.44 4.81 8.21
CA ILE A 207 -10.69 6.04 8.54
C ILE A 207 -11.48 6.86 9.57
N SER A 208 -10.77 7.44 10.55
CA SER A 208 -11.41 8.16 11.67
C SER A 208 -12.25 9.38 11.24
N GLN A 209 -11.94 9.97 10.09
CA GLN A 209 -12.68 11.09 9.48
C GLN A 209 -13.87 10.62 8.61
N TYR A 210 -14.02 9.31 8.37
CA TYR A 210 -15.10 8.76 7.58
C TYR A 210 -16.43 8.88 8.34
N ASP A 211 -17.42 9.52 7.72
CA ASP A 211 -18.66 9.94 8.40
C ASP A 211 -19.81 8.92 8.33
N ASP A 212 -19.62 7.80 7.63
CA ASP A 212 -20.59 6.70 7.55
C ASP A 212 -20.04 5.38 8.13
N PRO A 213 -20.13 5.16 9.46
CA PRO A 213 -19.66 3.93 10.07
C PRO A 213 -20.50 2.69 9.70
N ALA A 214 -21.69 2.85 9.10
CA ALA A 214 -22.51 1.70 8.73
C ALA A 214 -21.90 0.93 7.56
N ALA A 215 -21.34 1.64 6.57
CA ALA A 215 -20.62 1.06 5.45
C ALA A 215 -19.42 0.23 5.94
N GLY A 216 -18.57 0.82 6.80
CA GLY A 216 -17.43 0.13 7.40
C GLY A 216 -17.82 -1.11 8.22
N ALA A 217 -18.95 -1.06 8.94
CA ALA A 217 -19.45 -2.22 9.70
C ALA A 217 -19.94 -3.37 8.80
N VAL A 218 -20.50 -3.05 7.62
CA VAL A 218 -20.89 -4.06 6.63
C VAL A 218 -19.65 -4.76 6.07
N GLU A 219 -18.63 -4.00 5.67
CA GLU A 219 -17.38 -4.58 5.19
C GLU A 219 -16.69 -5.41 6.27
N LEU A 220 -16.59 -4.91 7.50
CA LEU A 220 -15.99 -5.66 8.61
C LEU A 220 -16.71 -7.01 8.85
N SER A 221 -18.04 -7.01 8.72
CA SER A 221 -18.84 -8.25 8.82
C SER A 221 -18.59 -9.19 7.65
N TRP A 222 -18.43 -8.64 6.44
CA TRP A 222 -18.06 -9.39 5.25
C TRP A 222 -16.67 -10.00 5.40
N PHE A 223 -15.65 -9.22 5.79
CA PHE A 223 -14.30 -9.70 6.05
C PHE A 223 -14.28 -10.85 7.07
N ALA A 224 -14.99 -10.68 8.19
CA ALA A 224 -15.14 -11.74 9.18
C ALA A 224 -15.75 -13.03 8.59
N SER A 225 -16.68 -12.91 7.65
CA SER A 225 -17.30 -14.05 6.97
C SER A 225 -16.34 -14.74 5.99
N GLU A 226 -15.56 -13.98 5.23
CA GLU A 226 -14.54 -14.51 4.30
C GLU A 226 -13.47 -15.31 5.07
N LEU A 227 -13.03 -14.81 6.23
CA LEU A 227 -12.10 -15.52 7.11
C LEU A 227 -12.72 -16.79 7.71
N ALA A 228 -13.97 -16.71 8.17
CA ALA A 228 -14.67 -17.86 8.73
C ALA A 228 -14.86 -18.98 7.70
N GLU A 229 -15.22 -18.64 6.48
CA GLU A 229 -15.35 -19.59 5.36
C GLU A 229 -13.99 -20.19 5.01
N SER A 230 -12.96 -19.36 4.87
CA SER A 230 -11.59 -19.82 4.54
C SER A 230 -11.07 -20.81 5.59
N ALA A 231 -11.30 -20.52 6.88
CA ALA A 231 -10.93 -21.41 7.97
C ALA A 231 -11.68 -22.75 7.91
N GLN A 232 -12.98 -22.75 7.57
CA GLN A 232 -13.77 -23.98 7.39
C GLN A 232 -13.30 -24.82 6.20
N ASN A 233 -12.85 -24.15 5.13
CA ASN A 233 -12.38 -24.77 3.90
C ASN A 233 -10.88 -25.11 3.91
N PHE A 234 -10.18 -24.83 5.01
CA PHE A 234 -8.73 -24.98 5.15
C PHE A 234 -7.91 -24.14 4.16
N GLN A 235 -8.50 -23.08 3.60
CA GLN A 235 -7.80 -22.11 2.74
C GLN A 235 -6.80 -21.30 3.57
N LYS A 236 -5.83 -20.71 2.86
CA LYS A 236 -4.98 -19.64 3.39
C LYS A 236 -5.40 -18.31 2.80
N VAL A 237 -5.17 -17.24 3.55
CA VAL A 237 -5.59 -15.90 3.16
C VAL A 237 -4.41 -14.96 3.15
N TRP A 238 -4.25 -14.22 2.05
CA TRP A 238 -3.53 -12.96 2.05
C TRP A 238 -4.54 -11.82 2.02
N VAL A 239 -4.35 -10.85 2.91
CA VAL A 239 -5.19 -9.65 2.97
C VAL A 239 -4.44 -8.50 2.31
N VAL A 240 -5.13 -7.72 1.49
CA VAL A 240 -4.60 -6.48 0.91
C VAL A 240 -5.56 -5.36 1.30
N GLY A 241 -5.04 -4.31 1.91
CA GLY A 241 -5.76 -3.07 2.17
C GLY A 241 -4.87 -1.90 1.75
N HIS A 242 -5.27 -0.66 2.02
CA HIS A 242 -4.44 0.51 1.81
C HIS A 242 -3.98 1.09 3.16
N ILE A 243 -4.90 1.34 4.08
CA ILE A 243 -4.63 1.99 5.37
C ILE A 243 -4.16 0.98 6.45
N PRO A 244 -2.92 1.10 6.98
CA PRO A 244 -2.44 0.21 8.02
C PRO A 244 -3.12 0.44 9.37
N VAL A 245 -3.11 -0.62 10.20
CA VAL A 245 -3.57 -0.52 11.59
C VAL A 245 -2.52 0.11 12.51
N GLY A 246 -2.99 0.63 13.64
CA GLY A 246 -2.18 1.22 14.68
C GLY A 246 -1.80 2.67 14.44
N ALA A 247 -0.77 3.11 15.17
CA ALA A 247 -0.32 4.48 15.10
C ALA A 247 0.42 4.77 13.79
N ASN A 248 0.22 5.97 13.28
CA ASN A 248 0.97 6.57 12.19
C ASN A 248 2.11 7.39 12.79
N ALA A 249 3.37 7.01 12.51
CA ALA A 249 4.52 7.65 13.12
C ALA A 249 4.58 9.15 12.80
N SER A 250 4.37 9.56 11.54
CA SER A 250 4.42 10.97 11.15
C SER A 250 3.33 11.79 11.84
N SER A 251 2.13 11.23 12.00
CA SER A 251 1.04 11.87 12.76
C SER A 251 1.37 12.02 14.25
N VAL A 252 1.96 10.98 14.86
CA VAL A 252 2.42 11.04 16.26
C VAL A 252 3.51 12.10 16.43
N VAL A 253 4.48 12.15 15.51
CA VAL A 253 5.58 13.13 15.55
C VAL A 253 5.07 14.55 15.35
N ALA A 254 4.15 14.77 14.40
CA ALA A 254 3.55 16.08 14.17
C ALA A 254 2.78 16.60 15.41
N SER A 255 2.08 15.70 16.12
CA SER A 255 1.45 16.02 17.40
C SER A 255 2.48 16.27 18.51
N TYR A 256 3.55 15.46 18.57
CA TYR A 256 4.63 15.61 19.53
C TYR A 256 5.33 16.97 19.39
N ASP A 257 5.61 17.43 18.17
CA ASP A 257 6.26 18.72 17.93
C ASP A 257 5.42 19.91 18.43
N GLN A 258 4.09 19.75 18.47
CA GLN A 258 3.17 20.77 18.96
C GLN A 258 2.94 20.68 20.49
N THR A 259 2.94 19.47 21.04
CA THR A 259 2.46 19.20 22.41
C THR A 259 3.55 18.78 23.39
N GLY A 260 4.68 18.30 22.89
CA GLY A 260 5.74 17.63 23.64
C GLY A 260 5.36 16.23 24.15
N GLN A 261 4.24 15.65 23.68
CA GLN A 261 3.73 14.36 24.15
C GLN A 261 3.67 13.34 23.02
N ILE A 262 4.31 12.19 23.23
CA ILE A 262 4.17 11.03 22.35
C ILE A 262 2.89 10.31 22.77
N ALA A 263 1.83 10.51 22.00
CA ALA A 263 0.52 9.91 22.21
C ALA A 263 0.06 9.22 20.92
N TYR A 264 -0.76 8.18 21.07
CA TYR A 264 -1.33 7.44 19.96
C TYR A 264 -2.07 8.39 19.01
N SER A 265 -1.75 8.26 17.72
CA SER A 265 -2.47 8.87 16.61
C SER A 265 -2.43 7.88 15.45
N GLY A 266 -3.53 7.16 15.23
CA GLY A 266 -3.69 6.26 14.09
C GLY A 266 -4.54 6.89 12.99
N ASN A 267 -4.58 6.23 11.83
CA ASN A 267 -5.39 6.67 10.68
C ASN A 267 -6.85 6.19 10.80
N LEU A 268 -7.03 4.98 11.33
CA LEU A 268 -8.33 4.34 11.50
C LEU A 268 -9.05 4.80 12.77
N ASP A 269 -10.38 4.78 12.74
CA ASP A 269 -11.20 4.84 13.96
C ASP A 269 -10.81 3.71 14.92
N ASP A 270 -10.69 4.05 16.21
CA ASP A 270 -10.20 3.13 17.24
C ASP A 270 -11.04 1.83 17.33
N GLY A 271 -12.35 1.91 17.07
CA GLY A 271 -13.26 0.76 17.09
C GLY A 271 -13.00 -0.19 15.93
N PHE A 272 -12.88 0.34 14.71
CA PHE A 272 -12.54 -0.46 13.53
C PHE A 272 -11.13 -1.02 13.60
N ASN A 273 -10.16 -0.22 14.03
CA ASN A 273 -8.78 -0.66 14.26
C ASN A 273 -8.74 -1.86 15.22
N ALA A 274 -9.42 -1.75 16.37
CA ALA A 274 -9.47 -2.84 17.35
C ALA A 274 -10.20 -4.09 16.82
N ALA A 275 -11.25 -3.91 16.01
CA ALA A 275 -11.99 -5.01 15.42
C ALA A 275 -11.19 -5.76 14.35
N PHE A 276 -10.48 -5.04 13.47
CA PHE A 276 -9.57 -5.63 12.50
C PHE A 276 -8.47 -6.44 13.20
N VAL A 277 -7.79 -5.84 14.17
CA VAL A 277 -6.76 -6.52 14.98
C VAL A 277 -7.34 -7.76 15.66
N GLY A 278 -8.57 -7.68 16.17
CA GLY A 278 -9.26 -8.83 16.76
C GLY A 278 -9.52 -9.97 15.77
N LEU A 279 -9.88 -9.67 14.52
CA LEU A 279 -10.09 -10.68 13.48
C LEU A 279 -8.77 -11.32 13.04
N GLU A 280 -7.73 -10.52 12.81
CA GLU A 280 -6.39 -11.00 12.50
C GLU A 280 -5.88 -12.00 13.54
N LEU A 281 -6.01 -11.66 14.83
CA LEU A 281 -5.61 -12.53 15.92
C LEU A 281 -6.49 -13.79 16.05
N ALA A 282 -7.80 -13.67 15.78
CA ALA A 282 -8.72 -14.81 15.86
C ALA A 282 -8.53 -15.83 14.72
N TYR A 283 -7.99 -15.39 13.58
CA TYR A 283 -7.80 -16.17 12.37
C TYR A 283 -6.32 -16.32 11.98
N ASP A 284 -5.40 -16.22 12.94
CA ASP A 284 -3.93 -16.29 12.76
C ASP A 284 -3.44 -17.56 12.04
N ALA A 285 -4.14 -18.68 12.20
CA ALA A 285 -3.83 -19.93 11.50
C ALA A 285 -4.28 -19.94 10.02
N THR A 286 -5.16 -19.02 9.64
CA THR A 286 -5.79 -18.89 8.31
C THR A 286 -5.09 -17.80 7.50
N ILE A 287 -4.89 -16.63 8.09
CA ILE A 287 -4.20 -15.50 7.48
C ILE A 287 -2.71 -15.78 7.47
N ARG A 288 -2.04 -15.51 6.34
CA ARG A 288 -0.58 -15.69 6.20
C ARG A 288 0.20 -14.40 6.10
N ALA A 289 -0.41 -13.37 5.58
CA ALA A 289 0.16 -12.03 5.54
C ALA A 289 -0.93 -11.02 5.20
N THR A 290 -0.73 -9.80 5.68
CA THR A 290 -1.53 -8.63 5.34
C THR A 290 -0.61 -7.57 4.74
N PHE A 291 -1.03 -6.92 3.66
CA PHE A 291 -0.24 -5.91 2.95
C PHE A 291 -1.04 -4.61 2.83
N THR A 292 -0.38 -3.50 3.13
CA THR A 292 -0.93 -2.13 3.09
C THR A 292 0.08 -1.16 2.51
N GLY A 293 -0.31 0.10 2.32
CA GLY A 293 0.53 1.21 1.84
C GLY A 293 0.32 2.44 2.72
N HIS A 294 -0.05 3.56 2.11
CA HIS A 294 -0.56 4.79 2.74
C HIS A 294 0.44 5.62 3.55
N THR A 295 1.35 5.01 4.30
CA THR A 295 2.32 5.79 5.09
C THR A 295 3.54 6.21 4.29
N HIS A 296 3.70 5.69 3.06
CA HIS A 296 4.84 5.87 2.16
C HIS A 296 6.18 5.32 2.68
N ASP A 297 6.21 4.89 3.94
CA ASP A 297 7.37 4.31 4.62
C ASP A 297 7.45 2.77 4.46
N ASP A 298 8.66 2.20 4.40
CA ASP A 298 8.88 0.76 4.55
C ASP A 298 8.79 0.37 6.02
N ASP A 299 7.60 -0.08 6.44
CA ASP A 299 7.29 -0.35 7.84
C ASP A 299 6.43 -1.62 7.98
N PHE A 300 6.18 -2.05 9.21
CA PHE A 300 5.38 -3.23 9.52
C PHE A 300 4.62 -3.07 10.83
N ARG A 301 3.61 -3.92 11.04
CA ARG A 301 2.87 -4.03 12.30
C ARG A 301 2.88 -5.47 12.78
N LEU A 302 3.31 -5.66 14.01
CA LEU A 302 3.27 -6.93 14.72
C LEU A 302 1.98 -7.00 15.55
N LEU A 303 1.12 -7.95 15.21
CA LEU A 303 -0.15 -8.16 15.87
C LEU A 303 0.05 -9.21 16.98
N THR A 304 -0.26 -8.84 18.22
CA THR A 304 -0.06 -9.69 19.40
C THR A 304 -1.30 -9.74 20.29
N ASP A 305 -1.56 -10.90 20.86
CA ASP A 305 -2.55 -11.12 21.91
C ASP A 305 -1.97 -10.92 23.33
N GLY A 306 -0.72 -10.46 23.42
CA GLY A 306 0.03 -10.31 24.67
C GLY A 306 0.77 -11.57 25.15
N SER A 307 0.58 -12.72 24.49
CA SER A 307 1.30 -13.98 24.77
C SER A 307 2.43 -14.26 23.75
N GLY A 308 2.40 -13.57 22.62
CA GLY A 308 3.39 -13.60 21.55
C GLY A 308 2.85 -12.92 20.30
N ALA A 309 3.67 -12.76 19.26
CA ALA A 309 3.16 -12.36 17.95
C ALA A 309 2.33 -13.48 17.32
N ALA A 310 1.23 -13.10 16.66
CA ALA A 310 0.29 -14.03 16.01
C ALA A 310 0.01 -13.66 14.55
N SER A 311 0.03 -12.38 14.18
CA SER A 311 -0.11 -11.95 12.78
C SER A 311 0.83 -10.78 12.48
N LEU A 312 0.99 -10.48 11.20
CA LEU A 312 1.79 -9.39 10.70
C LEU A 312 1.10 -8.71 9.52
N GLN A 313 1.17 -7.37 9.53
CA GLN A 313 0.91 -6.53 8.38
C GLN A 313 2.22 -5.88 7.88
N ARG A 314 2.51 -5.98 6.58
CA ARG A 314 3.57 -5.22 5.90
C ARG A 314 3.02 -3.96 5.25
N ILE A 315 3.80 -2.89 5.35
CA ILE A 315 3.49 -1.60 4.76
C ILE A 315 4.50 -1.37 3.64
N ALA A 316 4.00 -1.26 2.41
CA ALA A 316 4.81 -1.01 1.23
C ALA A 316 5.30 0.45 1.23
N PRO A 317 6.55 0.70 0.81
CA PRO A 317 7.00 2.05 0.54
C PRO A 317 6.29 2.62 -0.70
N ALA A 318 6.26 3.95 -0.81
CA ALA A 318 5.66 4.62 -1.97
C ALA A 318 6.64 4.69 -3.15
N ILE A 319 6.09 4.68 -4.36
CA ILE A 319 6.80 5.17 -5.54
C ILE A 319 6.83 6.71 -5.54
N SER A 320 5.77 7.35 -5.06
CA SER A 320 5.74 8.81 -4.93
C SER A 320 6.74 9.33 -3.89
N PRO A 321 7.58 10.33 -4.24
CA PRO A 321 8.50 10.97 -3.31
C PRO A 321 7.87 12.19 -2.60
N VAL A 322 6.55 12.35 -2.64
CA VAL A 322 5.85 13.56 -2.17
C VAL A 322 6.12 13.89 -0.69
N PHE A 323 6.35 12.89 0.16
CA PHE A 323 6.69 13.10 1.58
C PHE A 323 8.19 13.00 1.89
N GLY A 324 9.04 13.01 0.86
CA GLY A 324 10.49 13.06 1.00
C GLY A 324 11.17 11.72 1.22
N ASN A 325 10.46 10.61 1.02
CA ASN A 325 11.02 9.28 0.85
C ASN A 325 11.62 9.11 -0.56
N ASN A 326 12.57 8.20 -0.72
CA ASN A 326 12.95 7.75 -2.06
C ASN A 326 11.88 6.80 -2.61
N PRO A 327 11.63 6.79 -3.93
CA PRO A 327 10.76 5.81 -4.56
C PRO A 327 11.22 4.38 -4.29
N GLY A 328 10.31 3.49 -3.88
CA GLY A 328 10.63 2.11 -3.55
C GLY A 328 9.57 1.08 -3.94
N TYR A 329 10.01 -0.15 -4.18
CA TYR A 329 9.12 -1.32 -4.35
C TYR A 329 9.78 -2.57 -3.77
N GLN A 330 8.98 -3.63 -3.56
CA GLN A 330 9.42 -4.86 -2.91
C GLN A 330 9.14 -6.09 -3.77
N VAL A 331 10.09 -7.03 -3.78
CA VAL A 331 9.92 -8.37 -4.36
C VAL A 331 9.96 -9.38 -3.23
N TYR A 332 8.90 -10.17 -3.10
CA TYR A 332 8.76 -11.18 -2.06
C TYR A 332 8.96 -12.57 -2.61
N SER A 333 9.46 -13.46 -1.75
CA SER A 333 9.44 -14.91 -1.96
C SER A 333 8.54 -15.57 -0.93
N PHE A 334 7.86 -16.64 -1.33
CA PHE A 334 6.95 -17.40 -0.47
C PHE A 334 7.01 -18.91 -0.75
N ASP A 335 6.57 -19.70 0.22
CA ASP A 335 6.44 -21.14 0.07
C ASP A 335 5.12 -21.48 -0.65
N PRO A 336 5.14 -22.07 -1.86
CA PRO A 336 3.94 -22.34 -2.63
C PRO A 336 3.04 -23.44 -2.03
N GLN A 337 3.49 -24.16 -1.00
CA GLN A 337 2.68 -25.17 -0.31
C GLN A 337 1.97 -24.59 0.92
N THR A 338 2.60 -23.66 1.61
CA THR A 338 2.09 -23.11 2.87
C THR A 338 1.58 -21.68 2.74
N PHE A 339 1.95 -20.98 1.67
CA PHE A 339 1.70 -19.56 1.41
C PHE A 339 2.29 -18.63 2.47
N SER A 340 3.22 -19.13 3.30
CA SER A 340 4.03 -18.30 4.19
C SER A 340 5.08 -17.55 3.40
N LEU A 341 5.31 -16.29 3.76
CA LEU A 341 6.43 -15.50 3.25
C LEU A 341 7.75 -16.14 3.67
N ILE A 342 8.80 -15.90 2.89
CA ILE A 342 10.15 -16.41 3.17
C ILE A 342 11.08 -15.23 3.36
N ASP A 343 11.18 -14.38 2.35
CA ASP A 343 12.08 -13.23 2.33
C ASP A 343 11.51 -12.13 1.44
N GLU A 344 12.05 -10.94 1.60
CA GLU A 344 11.70 -9.73 0.86
C GLU A 344 12.99 -9.03 0.42
N THR A 345 12.98 -8.47 -0.79
CA THR A 345 14.02 -7.56 -1.27
C THR A 345 13.41 -6.24 -1.68
N THR A 346 13.83 -5.15 -1.03
CA THR A 346 13.43 -3.78 -1.36
C THR A 346 14.39 -3.19 -2.38
N TYR A 347 13.83 -2.52 -3.39
CA TYR A 347 14.55 -1.75 -4.39
C TYR A 347 14.18 -0.28 -4.24
N THR A 348 15.17 0.60 -4.37
CA THR A 348 15.00 2.05 -4.21
C THR A 348 15.66 2.82 -5.34
N LEU A 349 15.16 4.01 -5.61
CA LEU A 349 15.74 5.01 -6.50
C LEU A 349 16.23 6.21 -5.69
N ASP A 350 17.54 6.33 -5.46
CA ASP A 350 18.11 7.49 -4.76
C ASP A 350 17.99 8.77 -5.61
N LEU A 351 17.00 9.60 -5.29
CA LEU A 351 16.74 10.88 -5.97
C LEU A 351 17.78 11.95 -5.64
N GLN A 352 18.58 11.77 -4.60
CA GLN A 352 19.65 12.71 -4.22
C GLN A 352 20.96 12.43 -4.97
N SER A 353 21.08 11.25 -5.58
CA SER A 353 22.21 10.90 -6.45
C SER A 353 22.29 11.85 -7.65
N SER A 354 23.53 12.20 -8.04
CA SER A 354 23.77 12.95 -9.28
C SER A 354 23.37 12.21 -10.57
N SER A 355 23.13 10.90 -10.46
CA SER A 355 22.65 10.03 -11.54
C SER A 355 21.74 8.96 -10.93
N PRO A 356 20.48 9.29 -10.59
CA PRO A 356 19.56 8.37 -9.96
C PRO A 356 19.37 7.10 -10.80
N ALA A 357 19.51 5.94 -10.16
CA ALA A 357 19.29 4.64 -10.77
C ALA A 357 18.74 3.66 -9.73
N TRP A 358 17.80 2.82 -10.14
CA TRP A 358 17.23 1.79 -9.29
C TRP A 358 18.29 0.79 -8.84
N SER A 359 18.30 0.46 -7.55
CA SER A 359 19.23 -0.47 -6.96
C SER A 359 18.59 -1.24 -5.80
N LYS A 360 19.15 -2.41 -5.46
CA LYS A 360 18.76 -3.13 -4.25
C LYS A 360 19.10 -2.25 -3.05
N GLU A 361 18.11 -1.97 -2.21
CA GLU A 361 18.33 -1.34 -0.91
C GLU A 361 18.79 -2.41 0.08
N TYR A 362 17.91 -3.36 0.40
CA TYR A 362 18.22 -4.45 1.32
C TYR A 362 17.44 -5.73 0.98
N ALA A 363 17.85 -6.83 1.60
CA ALA A 363 17.04 -8.04 1.70
C ALA A 363 16.75 -8.29 3.18
N TYR A 364 15.51 -8.60 3.53
CA TYR A 364 15.06 -8.64 4.92
C TYR A 364 15.89 -9.61 5.76
N THR A 365 16.07 -10.85 5.28
CA THR A 365 16.81 -11.88 6.01
C THR A 365 18.29 -11.51 6.19
N GLU A 366 18.88 -10.80 5.23
CA GLU A 366 20.26 -10.31 5.29
C GLU A 366 20.42 -9.23 6.39
N THR A 367 19.46 -8.31 6.48
CA THR A 367 19.48 -7.19 7.43
C THR A 367 19.12 -7.61 8.86
N TYR A 368 18.04 -8.38 9.02
CA TYR A 368 17.46 -8.66 10.33
C TYR A 368 17.84 -10.03 10.90
N GLY A 369 18.43 -10.92 10.07
CA GLY A 369 18.84 -12.26 10.48
C GLY A 369 17.68 -13.18 10.85
N GLN A 370 16.47 -12.83 10.43
CA GLN A 370 15.21 -13.57 10.63
C GLN A 370 14.50 -13.70 9.28
N THR A 371 13.76 -14.79 9.09
CA THR A 371 12.90 -14.95 7.90
C THR A 371 11.52 -14.33 8.14
N LEU A 372 10.68 -14.32 7.10
CA LEU A 372 9.31 -13.83 7.17
C LEU A 372 8.26 -14.92 7.47
N ALA A 373 8.68 -16.16 7.72
CA ALA A 373 7.80 -17.32 7.67
C ALA A 373 6.82 -17.44 8.84
N THR A 374 7.19 -16.93 10.01
CA THR A 374 6.39 -17.04 11.23
C THR A 374 6.34 -15.74 12.03
N PRO A 375 5.23 -15.40 12.68
CA PRO A 375 5.12 -14.21 13.53
C PRO A 375 6.22 -14.11 14.60
N GLN A 376 6.75 -15.25 15.09
CA GLN A 376 7.83 -15.26 16.08
C GLN A 376 9.18 -14.78 15.52
N GLU A 377 9.45 -15.01 14.23
CA GLU A 377 10.65 -14.49 13.57
C GLU A 377 10.55 -12.98 13.39
N TRP A 378 9.38 -12.47 13.01
CA TRP A 378 9.10 -11.03 12.99
C TRP A 378 9.24 -10.39 14.37
N GLN A 379 8.73 -11.05 15.41
CA GLN A 379 8.90 -10.60 16.80
C GLN A 379 10.37 -10.55 17.20
N ALA A 380 11.19 -11.51 16.74
CA ALA A 380 12.63 -11.52 16.98
C ALA A 380 13.34 -10.38 16.24
N ALA A 381 12.95 -10.08 15.00
CA ALA A 381 13.47 -8.94 14.24
C ALA A 381 13.14 -7.61 14.94
N TYR A 382 11.89 -7.43 15.38
CA TYR A 382 11.47 -6.24 16.13
C TYR A 382 12.21 -6.12 17.46
N ALA A 383 12.40 -7.21 18.20
CA ALA A 383 13.25 -7.20 19.40
C ALA A 383 14.70 -6.79 19.08
N GLY A 384 15.22 -7.20 17.92
CA GLY A 384 16.50 -6.74 17.38
C GLY A 384 16.53 -5.23 17.14
N ILE A 385 15.51 -4.68 16.49
CA ILE A 385 15.37 -3.22 16.26
C ILE A 385 15.36 -2.45 17.59
N LEU A 386 14.71 -2.98 18.62
CA LEU A 386 14.65 -2.32 19.93
C LEU A 386 15.95 -2.41 20.76
N THR A 387 16.78 -3.43 20.54
CA THR A 387 17.90 -3.76 21.45
C THR A 387 19.29 -3.71 20.82
N ASN A 388 19.38 -3.75 19.48
CA ASN A 388 20.64 -3.71 18.74
C ASN A 388 20.77 -2.40 17.96
N PRO A 389 21.76 -1.54 18.28
CA PRO A 389 21.95 -0.26 17.59
C PRO A 389 22.14 -0.35 16.08
N ALA A 390 22.76 -1.42 15.57
CA ALA A 390 22.98 -1.59 14.13
C ALA A 390 21.67 -1.94 13.41
N THR A 391 20.88 -2.85 13.97
CA THR A 391 19.56 -3.20 13.44
C THR A 391 18.58 -2.04 13.53
N GLN A 392 18.63 -1.28 14.63
CA GLN A 392 17.86 -0.05 14.79
C GLN A 392 18.21 0.98 13.71
N ALA A 393 19.51 1.24 13.51
CA ALA A 393 19.95 2.20 12.50
C ALA A 393 19.51 1.77 11.09
N ALA A 394 19.62 0.49 10.75
CA ALA A 394 19.15 -0.04 9.47
C ALA A 394 17.63 0.16 9.29
N TYR A 395 16.82 -0.18 10.30
CA TYR A 395 15.37 0.06 10.25
C TYR A 395 15.03 1.54 10.04
N ILE A 396 15.68 2.45 10.77
CA ILE A 396 15.43 3.89 10.62
C ILE A 396 15.86 4.41 9.25
N ASP A 397 16.96 3.89 8.69
CA ASP A 397 17.42 4.26 7.33
C ASP A 397 16.45 3.78 6.25
N HIS A 398 15.93 2.56 6.38
CA HIS A 398 15.02 1.96 5.40
C HIS A 398 13.60 2.54 5.45
N LEU A 399 13.15 3.12 6.57
CA LEU A 399 11.81 3.73 6.68
C LEU A 399 11.55 4.73 5.54
N GLY A 400 12.51 5.61 5.23
CA GLY A 400 12.45 6.56 4.12
C GLY A 400 13.22 6.13 2.86
N GLN A 401 13.51 4.84 2.72
CA GLN A 401 14.27 4.23 1.63
C GLN A 401 15.66 4.87 1.42
N GLY A 402 16.38 5.11 2.53
CA GLY A 402 17.70 5.75 2.54
C GLY A 402 17.69 7.24 2.20
N ALA A 403 16.52 7.87 2.09
CA ALA A 403 16.43 9.31 1.89
C ALA A 403 16.98 10.02 3.13
N SER A 404 17.75 11.09 2.94
CA SER A 404 18.20 11.92 4.07
C SER A 404 17.08 12.78 4.69
N THR A 405 15.84 12.62 4.20
CA THR A 405 14.51 13.19 4.52
C THR A 405 14.37 14.70 4.81
N GLU A 406 13.16 15.18 4.54
CA GLU A 406 12.57 16.43 5.04
C GLU A 406 12.01 16.28 6.49
N PHE A 407 11.77 15.04 6.94
CA PHE A 407 11.28 14.66 8.27
C PHE A 407 12.29 13.79 9.06
N PRO A 408 13.38 14.38 9.56
CA PRO A 408 14.45 13.61 10.18
C PRO A 408 14.01 12.89 11.46
N VAL A 409 14.35 11.61 11.56
CA VAL A 409 14.31 10.89 12.85
C VAL A 409 15.40 11.44 13.76
N THR A 410 15.00 12.03 14.87
CA THR A 410 15.85 12.60 15.91
C THR A 410 15.80 11.76 17.18
N ALA A 411 16.75 11.95 18.09
CA ALA A 411 16.70 11.28 19.40
C ALA A 411 15.42 11.61 20.20
N ALA A 412 14.77 12.75 19.93
CA ALA A 412 13.57 13.17 20.64
C ALA A 412 12.29 12.47 20.13
N ASN A 413 12.21 12.22 18.82
CA ASN A 413 11.03 11.62 18.19
C ASN A 413 11.21 10.12 17.88
N LEU A 414 12.43 9.58 17.97
CA LEU A 414 12.74 8.15 17.78
C LEU A 414 11.81 7.20 18.55
N PRO A 415 11.40 7.47 19.81
CA PRO A 415 10.47 6.59 20.51
C PRO A 415 9.11 6.41 19.81
N ALA A 416 8.65 7.39 19.02
CA ALA A 416 7.42 7.25 18.24
C ALA A 416 7.59 6.19 17.14
N TYR A 417 8.66 6.28 16.35
CA TYR A 417 8.98 5.32 15.28
C TYR A 417 9.29 3.91 15.80
N LEU A 418 9.86 3.79 17.00
CA LEU A 418 10.16 2.48 17.60
C LEU A 418 8.92 1.83 18.23
N ALA A 419 7.89 2.61 18.57
CA ALA A 419 6.66 2.10 19.18
C ALA A 419 5.64 1.63 18.14
N THR A 420 5.59 2.24 16.95
CA THR A 420 4.58 1.93 15.93
C THR A 420 4.55 0.46 15.50
N PRO A 421 5.68 -0.28 15.36
CA PRO A 421 5.60 -1.65 14.87
C PRO A 421 4.99 -2.62 15.88
N GLY A 422 5.15 -2.38 17.18
CA GLY A 422 4.78 -3.34 18.22
C GLY A 422 3.44 -3.10 18.92
N PHE A 423 2.86 -1.91 18.78
CA PHE A 423 1.76 -1.46 19.63
C PHE A 423 0.62 -0.83 18.83
N VAL A 424 -0.22 -1.68 18.25
CA VAL A 424 -1.28 -1.27 17.30
C VAL A 424 -2.58 -0.80 17.96
N LEU A 425 -2.73 -0.89 19.28
CA LEU A 425 -3.91 -0.41 19.99
C LEU A 425 -3.59 0.86 20.81
N PRO A 426 -4.53 1.83 20.92
CA PRO A 426 -4.29 3.09 21.62
C PRO A 426 -3.77 2.91 23.05
N ALA A 427 -4.38 1.98 23.80
CA ALA A 427 -4.03 1.74 25.20
C ALA A 427 -2.60 1.18 25.34
N THR A 428 -2.22 0.21 24.50
CA THR A 428 -0.89 -0.40 24.55
C THR A 428 0.18 0.55 24.03
N TYR A 429 -0.12 1.33 22.98
CA TYR A 429 0.80 2.32 22.42
C TYR A 429 1.16 3.38 23.46
N ASN A 430 0.14 4.01 24.07
CA ASN A 430 0.35 5.07 25.05
C ASN A 430 1.11 4.59 26.29
N ALA A 431 0.87 3.36 26.74
CA ALA A 431 1.58 2.78 27.87
C ALA A 431 3.08 2.58 27.56
N THR A 432 3.41 2.13 26.35
CA THR A 432 4.81 1.89 25.95
C THR A 432 5.54 3.19 25.59
N ALA A 433 4.89 4.11 24.88
CA ALA A 433 5.47 5.41 24.54
C ALA A 433 5.97 6.15 25.79
N ALA A 434 5.20 6.10 26.89
CA ALA A 434 5.61 6.67 28.18
C ALA A 434 6.86 5.98 28.78
N ALA A 435 7.05 4.68 28.52
CA ALA A 435 8.20 3.92 29.01
C ALA A 435 9.47 4.15 28.17
N LEU A 436 9.33 4.41 26.87
CA LEU A 436 10.45 4.72 25.97
C LEU A 436 10.93 6.18 26.07
N ALA A 437 10.08 7.09 26.56
CA ALA A 437 10.40 8.50 26.75
C ALA A 437 11.12 8.82 28.09
N GLY A 438 11.19 7.86 29.02
CA GLY A 438 11.87 7.99 30.32
C GLY A 438 13.21 7.27 30.36
#